data_AF-A0A160VGP9-F1
#
_entry.id   AF-A0A160VGP9-F1
#
_cell.length_a   1.000
_cell.length_b   1.000
_cell.length_c   1.000
_cell.angle_alpha   90.00
_cell.angle_beta   90.00
_cell.angle_gamma   90.00
#
_symmetry.space_group_name_H-M   'P 1'
#
loop_
_entity.id
_entity.type
_entity.pdbx_description
1 polymer ?
#
loop_
_entity_poly.entity_id
_entity_poly.type
_entity_poly.pdbx_seq_one_letter_code
_entity_poly.pdbx_strand_id
1 'polypeptide(L)'
;MPVTWYSEKEIWDLSPGYNRSNMRFNRPVVAECMHCHNSYNAFEEFSVNRYTGTITEGISCERCHGPGQLHVDKHMASADELNRTDVDRTIVNPAHLSAELQMDVCLQCHLQGEISVFKTGKSSSDFRPGMSLKDIKTVFIEDGLPKGDFRIASHGGRISLSTCFTASNGSMTCITCHNPHEPVQERSRTYFNDRCMDCHATESLTVLQKVTDHSNKGDCVHCHMKQGATSDILHVNFTDHWIRKKIDKLSEKESDALFSRETVLKLRDFFEEGDPAAIIRKGIAYTNYYETRHSEPAYLVRAIILLEQGLQDVPEHLDGYYALARAFQLQGKDQQAAAAYQRVLSLDPTHMWTYYQLGRLYLDEAPERSVAYLARAIHLNPDNPKVWKEYGDALLFTEDVAGAKTAYERALALDSFFASAYNRLGELEFYQHNDLQAAATNFSKAIQQNPDHTLALHNLANIAIFNKDLDQAENYSRRVLAVDPEFSASYGTLASISRERGQFSQEEIYLRKLIALEPNNQQALLMLRELNHE
;
A
#
# COMPACT_ATOMS: atom_id res chain seq x y z
N MET A 1 5.97 16.17 -10.33
CA MET A 1 4.73 15.38 -10.37
C MET A 1 5.12 13.91 -10.51
N PRO A 2 4.39 12.98 -9.87
CA PRO A 2 4.60 11.53 -10.01
C PRO A 2 4.06 11.08 -11.38
N VAL A 3 4.90 11.18 -12.41
CA VAL A 3 4.58 10.81 -13.79
C VAL A 3 5.44 9.64 -14.25
N THR A 4 4.85 8.75 -15.03
CA THR A 4 5.48 7.58 -15.63
C THR A 4 5.44 7.72 -17.15
N TRP A 5 6.53 7.33 -17.82
CA TRP A 5 6.56 7.19 -19.27
C TRP A 5 5.94 5.85 -19.67
N TYR A 6 4.81 5.89 -20.36
CA TYR A 6 4.13 4.70 -20.86
C TYR A 6 4.61 4.40 -22.28
N SER A 7 5.62 3.54 -22.39
CA SER A 7 6.33 3.26 -23.65
C SER A 7 5.42 2.74 -24.77
N GLU A 8 4.39 1.94 -24.45
CA GLU A 8 3.46 1.40 -25.45
C GLU A 8 2.62 2.50 -26.14
N LYS A 9 2.39 3.61 -25.44
CA LYS A 9 1.58 4.73 -25.93
C LYS A 9 2.41 5.98 -26.25
N GLU A 10 3.68 5.97 -25.88
CA GLU A 10 4.59 7.11 -26.00
C GLU A 10 4.05 8.39 -25.33
N ILE A 11 3.48 8.25 -24.12
CA ILE A 11 2.94 9.37 -23.34
C ILE A 11 3.50 9.42 -21.93
N TRP A 12 3.59 10.63 -21.38
CA TRP A 12 3.72 10.86 -19.96
C TRP A 12 2.32 10.95 -19.34
N ASP A 13 2.04 10.11 -18.34
CA ASP A 13 0.82 10.21 -17.54
C ASP A 13 1.12 9.93 -16.06
N LEU A 14 0.14 10.13 -15.18
CA LEU A 14 0.24 9.87 -13.75
C LEU A 14 0.66 8.42 -13.49
N SER A 15 1.62 8.26 -12.58
CA SER A 15 2.05 6.94 -12.13
C SER A 15 0.86 6.13 -11.59
N PRO A 16 0.89 4.78 -11.67
CA PRO A 16 -0.25 3.95 -11.28
C PRO A 16 -0.74 4.23 -9.85
N GLY A 17 -2.04 4.48 -9.72
CA GLY A 17 -2.74 4.80 -8.48
C GLY A 17 -2.83 6.30 -8.15
N TYR A 18 -2.03 7.17 -8.77
CA TYR A 18 -1.98 8.62 -8.44
C TYR A 18 -3.17 9.42 -8.96
N ASN A 19 -3.89 8.90 -9.95
CA ASN A 19 -5.17 9.44 -10.40
C ASN A 19 -6.29 9.26 -9.35
N ARG A 20 -6.10 8.36 -8.37
CA ARG A 20 -7.10 8.02 -7.34
C ARG A 20 -6.70 8.50 -5.96
N SER A 21 -5.47 8.18 -5.55
CA SER A 21 -4.90 8.63 -4.28
C SER A 21 -3.55 9.28 -4.56
N ASN A 22 -3.53 10.60 -4.52
CA ASN A 22 -2.34 11.37 -4.82
C ASN A 22 -1.46 11.51 -3.57
N MET A 23 -0.64 10.50 -3.31
CA MET A 23 0.32 10.50 -2.20
C MET A 23 1.50 11.46 -2.42
N ARG A 24 1.51 12.27 -3.50
CA ARG A 24 2.60 13.16 -3.90
C ARG A 24 3.96 12.43 -3.85
N PHE A 25 4.95 12.95 -3.13
CA PHE A 25 6.26 12.30 -2.96
C PHE A 25 6.34 11.40 -1.71
N ASN A 26 5.21 11.16 -1.04
CA ASN A 26 5.15 10.43 0.23
C ASN A 26 4.78 8.96 0.09
N ARG A 27 4.68 8.43 -1.14
CA ARG A 27 4.43 6.99 -1.36
C ARG A 27 5.66 6.21 -0.87
N PRO A 28 5.52 5.36 0.17
CA PRO A 28 6.65 4.61 0.67
C PRO A 28 7.06 3.53 -0.33
N VAL A 29 8.37 3.38 -0.50
CA VAL A 29 9.01 2.21 -1.06
C VAL A 29 9.42 1.35 0.13
N VAL A 30 8.64 0.31 0.41
CA VAL A 30 8.91 -0.63 1.50
C VAL A 30 9.79 -1.78 1.01
N ALA A 31 10.31 -2.60 1.92
CA ALA A 31 11.13 -3.77 1.57
C ALA A 31 10.44 -4.69 0.55
N GLU A 32 9.13 -4.90 0.69
CA GLU A 32 8.32 -5.69 -0.25
C GLU A 32 8.32 -5.11 -1.67
N CYS A 33 8.31 -3.78 -1.83
CA CYS A 33 8.38 -3.14 -3.15
C CYS A 33 9.71 -3.50 -3.84
N MET A 34 10.82 -3.34 -3.13
CA MET A 34 12.15 -3.64 -3.69
C MET A 34 12.35 -5.12 -3.95
N HIS A 35 11.69 -6.00 -3.20
CA HIS A 35 11.81 -7.44 -3.42
C HIS A 35 11.21 -7.91 -4.76
N CYS A 36 10.23 -7.16 -5.28
CA CYS A 36 9.63 -7.39 -6.59
C CYS A 36 10.30 -6.59 -7.71
N HIS A 37 10.81 -5.38 -7.41
CA HIS A 37 11.38 -4.47 -8.42
C HIS A 37 12.91 -4.56 -8.55
N ASN A 38 13.57 -5.16 -7.56
CA ASN A 38 15.02 -5.32 -7.47
C ASN A 38 15.32 -6.73 -6.95
N SER A 39 16.60 -7.03 -6.70
CA SER A 39 17.00 -8.28 -6.07
C SER A 39 16.93 -8.18 -4.53
N TYR A 40 17.70 -9.00 -3.82
CA TYR A 40 17.89 -8.87 -2.38
C TYR A 40 18.59 -7.54 -2.06
N ASN A 41 17.97 -6.71 -1.23
CA ASN A 41 18.54 -5.47 -0.74
C ASN A 41 18.49 -5.48 0.80
N ALA A 42 19.51 -4.90 1.43
CA ALA A 42 19.49 -4.73 2.88
C ALA A 42 18.59 -3.53 3.24
N PHE A 43 17.81 -3.71 4.30
CA PHE A 43 16.84 -2.73 4.78
C PHE A 43 17.14 -2.39 6.24
N GLU A 44 16.94 -1.14 6.61
CA GLU A 44 17.06 -0.72 8.00
C GLU A 44 15.76 -1.04 8.75
N GLU A 45 15.82 -1.90 9.76
CA GLU A 45 14.65 -2.37 10.50
C GLU A 45 13.86 -1.20 11.10
N PHE A 46 12.52 -1.28 11.07
CA PHE A 46 11.60 -0.25 11.57
C PHE A 46 11.67 1.13 10.88
N SER A 47 12.42 1.24 9.78
CA SER A 47 12.51 2.45 8.97
C SER A 47 11.44 2.48 7.86
N VAL A 48 11.40 3.59 7.11
CA VAL A 48 10.66 3.71 5.84
C VAL A 48 11.61 4.32 4.82
N ASN A 49 11.67 3.76 3.60
CA ASN A 49 12.54 4.24 2.51
C ASN A 49 14.05 4.24 2.83
N ARG A 50 14.53 3.44 3.78
CA ARG A 50 15.96 3.34 4.11
C ARG A 50 16.52 1.97 3.72
N TYR A 51 17.41 2.00 2.73
CA TYR A 51 18.13 0.84 2.24
C TYR A 51 19.60 1.00 2.57
N THR A 52 20.20 -0.07 3.07
CA THR A 52 21.62 -0.08 3.41
C THR A 52 22.41 -0.79 2.31
N GLY A 53 23.63 -0.32 2.05
CA GLY A 53 24.46 -0.86 0.97
C GLY A 53 24.02 -0.42 -0.43
N THR A 54 24.41 -1.21 -1.44
CA THR A 54 24.12 -0.90 -2.85
C THR A 54 22.78 -1.50 -3.25
N ILE A 55 21.88 -0.67 -3.78
CA ILE A 55 20.62 -1.13 -4.35
C ILE A 55 20.91 -1.78 -5.70
N THR A 56 20.47 -3.02 -5.88
CA THR A 56 20.62 -3.75 -7.15
C THR A 56 19.71 -3.15 -8.23
N GLU A 57 20.20 -2.94 -9.46
CA GLU A 57 19.45 -2.24 -10.52
C GLU A 57 18.31 -3.08 -11.16
N GLY A 58 18.12 -4.33 -10.74
CA GLY A 58 17.04 -5.19 -11.22
C GLY A 58 16.97 -6.53 -10.49
N ILE A 59 16.06 -7.39 -10.96
CA ILE A 59 15.90 -8.77 -10.47
C ILE A 59 17.12 -9.59 -10.93
N SER A 60 17.96 -10.04 -9.98
CA SER A 60 19.11 -10.89 -10.30
C SER A 60 18.72 -12.36 -10.45
N CYS A 61 19.61 -13.18 -11.02
CA CYS A 61 19.41 -14.63 -11.14
C CYS A 61 19.09 -15.30 -9.80
N GLU A 62 19.59 -14.76 -8.68
CA GLU A 62 19.40 -15.32 -7.34
C GLU A 62 17.94 -15.33 -6.85
N ARG A 63 17.08 -14.52 -7.47
CA ARG A 63 15.64 -14.51 -7.15
C ARG A 63 14.94 -15.78 -7.64
N CYS A 64 15.44 -16.37 -8.73
CA CYS A 64 14.93 -17.61 -9.32
C CYS A 64 15.80 -18.83 -8.99
N HIS A 65 17.08 -18.61 -8.70
CA HIS A 65 18.08 -19.66 -8.54
C HIS A 65 18.69 -19.77 -7.13
N GLY A 66 18.35 -18.85 -6.22
CA GLY A 66 18.95 -18.77 -4.88
C GLY A 66 20.36 -18.16 -4.91
N PRO A 67 21.05 -18.09 -3.75
CA PRO A 67 22.38 -17.51 -3.66
C PRO A 67 23.37 -18.14 -4.65
N GLY A 68 24.03 -17.31 -5.46
CA GLY A 68 24.85 -17.75 -6.60
C GLY A 68 26.34 -17.81 -6.32
N GLN A 69 26.82 -17.37 -5.15
CA GLN A 69 28.25 -17.23 -4.87
C GLN A 69 29.03 -18.54 -5.08
N LEU A 70 28.51 -19.67 -4.55
CA LEU A 70 29.17 -20.97 -4.72
C LEU A 70 29.27 -21.40 -6.18
N HIS A 71 28.29 -21.03 -7.00
CA HIS A 71 28.30 -21.30 -8.43
C HIS A 71 29.34 -20.46 -9.15
N VAL A 72 29.40 -19.15 -8.84
CA VAL A 72 30.44 -18.27 -9.39
C VAL A 72 31.83 -18.77 -9.01
N ASP A 73 32.07 -19.08 -7.74
CA ASP A 73 33.37 -19.56 -7.24
C ASP A 73 33.80 -20.85 -7.96
N LYS A 74 32.87 -21.79 -8.13
CA LYS A 74 33.11 -23.04 -8.86
C LYS A 74 33.53 -22.82 -10.31
N HIS A 75 32.91 -21.89 -11.03
CA HIS A 75 33.24 -21.62 -12.44
C HIS A 75 34.42 -20.65 -12.62
N MET A 76 34.79 -19.92 -11.57
CA MET A 76 35.99 -19.06 -11.54
C MET A 76 37.25 -19.81 -11.12
N ALA A 77 37.12 -20.94 -10.41
CA ALA A 77 38.22 -21.87 -10.17
C ALA A 77 38.74 -22.47 -11.50
N SER A 78 40.05 -22.71 -11.61
CA SER A 78 40.72 -23.06 -12.89
C SER A 78 40.05 -24.23 -13.63
N ALA A 79 39.99 -24.12 -14.96
CA ALA A 79 39.24 -24.99 -15.87
C ALA A 79 39.55 -26.50 -15.81
N ASP A 80 40.66 -26.92 -15.19
CA ASP A 80 41.11 -28.31 -15.12
C ASP A 80 40.37 -29.18 -14.10
N GLU A 81 39.61 -28.60 -13.16
CA GLU A 81 38.86 -29.36 -12.13
C GLU A 81 37.36 -29.50 -12.40
N LEU A 82 36.84 -28.84 -13.45
CA LEU A 82 35.41 -28.89 -13.78
C LEU A 82 35.09 -30.14 -14.60
N ASN A 83 34.65 -31.19 -13.91
CA ASN A 83 33.97 -32.31 -14.56
C ASN A 83 32.62 -31.81 -15.12
N ARG A 84 32.62 -31.29 -16.35
CA ARG A 84 31.49 -30.62 -17.02
C ARG A 84 30.25 -31.51 -17.24
N THR A 85 30.32 -32.79 -16.89
CA THR A 85 29.23 -33.76 -17.00
C THR A 85 28.39 -33.89 -15.74
N ASP A 86 28.85 -33.39 -14.59
CA ASP A 86 28.12 -33.48 -13.32
C ASP A 86 27.12 -32.33 -13.14
N VAL A 87 25.92 -32.64 -12.63
CA VAL A 87 24.87 -31.65 -12.32
C VAL A 87 25.41 -30.61 -11.34
N ASP A 88 25.30 -29.34 -11.70
CA ASP A 88 25.73 -28.26 -10.82
C ASP A 88 24.76 -28.08 -9.64
N ARG A 89 25.19 -28.49 -8.44
CA ARG A 89 24.40 -28.40 -7.20
C ARG A 89 24.70 -27.14 -6.38
N THR A 90 25.58 -26.27 -6.88
CA THR A 90 25.96 -25.03 -6.20
C THR A 90 24.92 -23.92 -6.38
N ILE A 91 23.93 -24.13 -7.24
CA ILE A 91 22.84 -23.21 -7.55
C ILE A 91 21.56 -24.01 -7.83
N VAL A 92 20.39 -23.47 -7.51
CA VAL A 92 19.12 -24.14 -7.79
C VAL A 92 18.84 -24.07 -9.28
N ASN A 93 18.56 -25.21 -9.91
CA ASN A 93 17.98 -25.25 -11.25
C ASN A 93 16.47 -25.54 -11.12
N PRO A 94 15.59 -24.57 -11.41
CA PRO A 94 14.14 -24.77 -11.32
C PRO A 94 13.61 -25.97 -12.12
N ALA A 95 14.27 -26.38 -13.20
CA ALA A 95 13.86 -27.55 -13.99
C ALA A 95 13.90 -28.88 -13.20
N HIS A 96 14.64 -28.92 -12.08
CA HIS A 96 14.72 -30.09 -11.21
C HIS A 96 13.74 -30.03 -10.02
N LEU A 97 13.01 -28.92 -9.85
CA LEU A 97 12.01 -28.79 -8.80
C LEU A 97 10.69 -29.48 -9.19
N SER A 98 9.89 -29.86 -8.20
CA SER A 98 8.51 -30.27 -8.47
C SER A 98 7.72 -29.12 -9.09
N ALA A 99 6.65 -29.43 -9.82
CA ALA A 99 5.82 -28.40 -10.47
C ALA A 99 5.29 -27.35 -9.47
N GLU A 100 4.91 -27.77 -8.27
CA GLU A 100 4.47 -26.86 -7.19
C GLU A 100 5.59 -25.87 -6.81
N LEU A 101 6.80 -26.37 -6.55
CA LEU A 101 7.93 -25.53 -6.17
C LEU A 101 8.42 -24.64 -7.33
N GLN A 102 8.31 -25.11 -8.58
CA GLN A 102 8.55 -24.28 -9.76
C GLN A 102 7.56 -23.12 -9.85
N MET A 103 6.28 -23.38 -9.57
CA MET A 103 5.26 -22.33 -9.52
C MET A 103 5.58 -21.34 -8.42
N ASP A 104 5.92 -21.79 -7.21
CA ASP A 104 6.23 -20.91 -6.08
C ASP A 104 7.37 -19.92 -6.36
N VAL A 105 8.37 -20.31 -7.15
CA VAL A 105 9.42 -19.39 -7.64
C VAL A 105 8.83 -18.21 -8.42
N CYS A 106 7.79 -18.43 -9.21
CA CYS A 106 7.12 -17.38 -9.98
C CYS A 106 6.08 -16.63 -9.13
N LEU A 107 5.34 -17.35 -8.28
CA LEU A 107 4.27 -16.80 -7.45
C LEU A 107 4.78 -15.82 -6.39
N GLN A 108 6.05 -15.88 -5.99
CA GLN A 108 6.62 -14.91 -5.04
C GLN A 108 6.41 -13.46 -5.51
N CYS A 109 6.45 -13.22 -6.83
CA CYS A 109 6.24 -11.91 -7.47
C CYS A 109 4.88 -11.80 -8.18
N HIS A 110 4.38 -12.88 -8.78
CA HIS A 110 3.18 -12.86 -9.64
C HIS A 110 1.88 -13.27 -8.95
N LEU A 111 1.90 -13.39 -7.61
CA LEU A 111 0.75 -13.63 -6.75
C LEU A 111 0.80 -12.66 -5.55
N GLN A 112 0.40 -11.42 -5.78
CA GLN A 112 0.33 -10.39 -4.72
C GLN A 112 -0.98 -10.45 -3.93
N GLY A 113 -2.08 -10.77 -4.61
CA GLY A 113 -3.43 -10.77 -4.04
C GLY A 113 -3.95 -9.37 -3.69
N GLU A 114 -5.00 -9.33 -2.87
CA GLU A 114 -5.48 -8.10 -2.22
C GLU A 114 -4.52 -7.68 -1.11
N ILE A 115 -4.16 -8.64 -0.25
CA ILE A 115 -3.25 -8.48 0.89
C ILE A 115 -2.47 -9.79 1.05
N SER A 116 -1.17 -9.68 1.33
CA SER A 116 -0.35 -10.80 1.77
C SER A 116 -0.01 -10.63 3.26
N VAL A 117 0.05 -11.74 4.01
CA VAL A 117 0.44 -11.75 5.43
C VAL A 117 1.54 -12.80 5.60
N PHE A 118 2.72 -12.36 6.06
CA PHE A 118 3.83 -13.28 6.32
C PHE A 118 3.54 -14.19 7.52
N LYS A 119 4.18 -15.35 7.55
CA LYS A 119 4.20 -16.19 8.75
C LYS A 119 5.00 -15.50 9.85
N THR A 120 4.76 -15.90 11.10
CA THR A 120 5.49 -15.41 12.26
C THR A 120 7.00 -15.55 12.04
N GLY A 121 7.73 -14.44 12.18
CA GLY A 121 9.17 -14.38 11.98
C GLY A 121 9.63 -14.55 10.52
N LYS A 122 8.73 -14.43 9.54
CA LYS A 122 9.05 -14.44 8.11
C LYS A 122 8.85 -13.06 7.49
N SER A 123 9.54 -12.83 6.39
CA SER A 123 9.54 -11.61 5.60
C SER A 123 9.59 -11.94 4.12
N SER A 124 9.49 -10.91 3.28
CA SER A 124 9.71 -11.04 1.84
C SER A 124 11.09 -11.63 1.52
N SER A 125 12.09 -11.37 2.34
CA SER A 125 13.47 -11.81 2.12
C SER A 125 13.76 -13.27 2.46
N ASP A 126 12.79 -14.03 3.00
CA ASP A 126 13.02 -15.40 3.49
C ASP A 126 12.76 -16.49 2.45
N PHE A 127 12.00 -16.20 1.39
CA PHE A 127 11.75 -17.19 0.36
C PHE A 127 13.04 -17.54 -0.40
N ARG A 128 13.29 -18.84 -0.59
CA ARG A 128 14.36 -19.35 -1.45
C ARG A 128 13.78 -20.35 -2.45
N PRO A 129 14.27 -20.36 -3.71
CA PRO A 129 13.85 -21.36 -4.68
C PRO A 129 14.02 -22.79 -4.15
N GLY A 130 12.95 -23.58 -4.21
CA GLY A 130 12.87 -24.90 -3.61
C GLY A 130 12.13 -24.96 -2.25
N MET A 131 11.79 -23.81 -1.66
CA MET A 131 10.85 -23.71 -0.54
C MET A 131 9.41 -23.59 -1.03
N SER A 132 8.43 -24.00 -0.21
CA SER A 132 7.03 -23.69 -0.51
C SER A 132 6.71 -22.26 -0.10
N LEU A 133 6.01 -21.52 -0.98
CA LEU A 133 5.67 -20.12 -0.73
C LEU A 133 4.68 -19.98 0.44
N LYS A 134 3.81 -20.97 0.65
CA LYS A 134 2.87 -21.02 1.78
C LYS A 134 3.58 -21.10 3.13
N ASP A 135 4.82 -21.55 3.19
CA ASP A 135 5.62 -21.57 4.43
C ASP A 135 6.18 -20.18 4.78
N ILE A 136 6.09 -19.22 3.85
CA ILE A 136 6.61 -17.86 3.99
C ILE A 136 5.48 -16.86 4.19
N LYS A 137 4.41 -16.95 3.39
CA LYS A 137 3.27 -16.01 3.45
C LYS A 137 1.96 -16.67 3.04
N THR A 138 0.87 -16.16 3.62
CA THR A 138 -0.49 -16.41 3.13
C THR A 138 -0.89 -15.27 2.20
N VAL A 139 -1.42 -15.58 1.02
CA VAL A 139 -1.93 -14.58 0.07
C VAL A 139 -3.45 -14.61 0.07
N PHE A 140 -4.06 -13.47 0.38
CA PHE A 140 -5.51 -13.32 0.33
C PHE A 140 -5.96 -12.69 -0.97
N ILE A 141 -6.90 -13.35 -1.64
CA ILE A 141 -7.56 -12.89 -2.87
C ILE A 141 -9.04 -12.61 -2.60
N GLU A 142 -9.70 -11.90 -3.49
CA GLU A 142 -11.15 -11.70 -3.45
C GLU A 142 -11.89 -13.03 -3.64
N ASP A 143 -12.81 -13.34 -2.72
CA ASP A 143 -13.70 -14.49 -2.81
C ASP A 143 -14.70 -14.28 -3.94
N GLY A 144 -14.59 -15.10 -4.99
CA GLY A 144 -15.37 -14.90 -6.21
C GLY A 144 -14.79 -13.83 -7.14
N LEU A 145 -13.45 -13.76 -7.27
CA LEU A 145 -12.69 -12.95 -8.25
C LEU A 145 -13.54 -12.54 -9.46
N PRO A 146 -13.79 -11.24 -9.69
CA PRO A 146 -14.66 -10.80 -10.76
C PRO A 146 -14.17 -11.32 -12.10
N LYS A 147 -15.09 -11.83 -12.93
CA LYS A 147 -14.72 -12.46 -14.20
C LYS A 147 -13.88 -11.53 -15.07
N GLY A 148 -14.22 -10.25 -15.13
CA GLY A 148 -13.53 -9.25 -15.94
C GLY A 148 -12.35 -8.56 -15.26
N ASP A 149 -12.18 -8.70 -13.94
CA ASP A 149 -11.10 -8.02 -13.20
C ASP A 149 -9.83 -8.88 -13.21
N PHE A 150 -8.75 -8.33 -13.74
CA PHE A 150 -7.42 -8.91 -13.61
C PHE A 150 -6.40 -7.79 -13.43
N ARG A 151 -5.41 -8.07 -12.58
CA ARG A 151 -4.43 -7.12 -12.06
C ARG A 151 -3.03 -7.56 -12.44
N ILE A 152 -2.08 -6.64 -12.47
CA ILE A 152 -0.74 -6.93 -12.99
C ILE A 152 -0.01 -8.07 -12.24
N ALA A 153 -0.29 -8.27 -10.95
CA ALA A 153 0.34 -9.29 -10.12
C ALA A 153 -0.65 -10.37 -9.66
N SER A 154 -1.67 -10.68 -10.48
CA SER A 154 -2.64 -11.75 -10.19
C SER A 154 -2.52 -12.98 -11.10
N HIS A 155 -1.48 -13.04 -11.95
CA HIS A 155 -1.26 -14.13 -12.91
C HIS A 155 -1.34 -15.52 -12.27
N GLY A 156 -0.73 -15.71 -11.09
CA GLY A 156 -0.80 -16.95 -10.33
C GLY A 156 -2.23 -17.36 -9.94
N GLY A 157 -3.02 -16.39 -9.49
CA GLY A 157 -4.43 -16.61 -9.15
C GLY A 157 -5.33 -16.79 -10.38
N ARG A 158 -4.96 -16.21 -11.52
CA ARG A 158 -5.70 -16.36 -12.78
C ARG A 158 -5.46 -17.73 -13.40
N ILE A 159 -4.20 -18.19 -13.43
CA ILE A 159 -3.86 -19.49 -14.02
C ILE A 159 -4.46 -20.65 -13.23
N SER A 160 -4.58 -20.53 -11.91
CA SER A 160 -5.23 -21.57 -11.08
C SER A 160 -6.71 -21.76 -11.38
N LEU A 161 -7.38 -20.78 -12.00
CA LEU A 161 -8.77 -20.89 -12.46
C LEU A 161 -8.88 -21.57 -13.83
N SER A 162 -7.77 -21.71 -14.57
CA SER A 162 -7.77 -22.26 -15.91
C SER A 162 -8.11 -23.73 -15.93
N THR A 163 -9.05 -24.11 -16.79
CA THR A 163 -9.35 -25.52 -17.05
C THR A 163 -8.13 -26.26 -17.59
N CYS A 164 -7.28 -25.59 -18.37
CA CYS A 164 -6.03 -26.16 -18.87
C CYS A 164 -5.09 -26.50 -17.71
N PHE A 165 -4.90 -25.56 -16.78
CA PHE A 165 -4.05 -25.76 -15.61
C PHE A 165 -4.57 -26.88 -14.72
N THR A 166 -5.86 -26.86 -14.37
CA THR A 166 -6.45 -27.86 -13.49
C THR A 166 -6.49 -29.25 -14.13
N ALA A 167 -6.78 -29.35 -15.43
CA ALA A 167 -6.76 -30.62 -16.16
C ALA A 167 -5.35 -31.19 -16.37
N SER A 168 -4.31 -30.34 -16.35
CA SER A 168 -2.91 -30.79 -16.46
C SER A 168 -2.45 -31.64 -15.28
N ASN A 169 -3.19 -31.62 -14.16
CA ASN A 169 -2.89 -32.37 -12.94
C ASN A 169 -1.43 -32.19 -12.47
N GLY A 170 -0.95 -30.94 -12.47
CA GLY A 170 0.39 -30.57 -12.02
C GLY A 170 1.50 -30.74 -13.06
N SER A 171 1.18 -31.06 -14.32
CA SER A 171 2.19 -31.09 -15.40
C SER A 171 2.45 -29.72 -16.03
N MET A 172 1.53 -28.76 -15.89
CA MET A 172 1.68 -27.41 -16.43
C MET A 172 2.24 -26.44 -15.38
N THR A 173 3.26 -25.67 -15.74
CA THR A 173 3.83 -24.59 -14.93
C THR A 173 3.99 -23.31 -15.76
N CYS A 174 4.45 -22.21 -15.16
CA CYS A 174 4.77 -20.98 -15.89
C CYS A 174 5.80 -21.23 -17.02
N ILE A 175 6.75 -22.14 -16.80
CA ILE A 175 7.82 -22.41 -17.78
C ILE A 175 7.41 -23.36 -18.90
N THR A 176 6.23 -23.99 -18.81
CA THR A 176 5.62 -24.70 -19.94
C THR A 176 5.39 -23.73 -21.12
N CYS A 177 5.04 -22.47 -20.81
CA CYS A 177 4.77 -21.45 -21.82
C CYS A 177 5.89 -20.43 -21.96
N HIS A 178 6.59 -20.08 -20.87
CA HIS A 178 7.60 -19.02 -20.86
C HIS A 178 9.01 -19.56 -20.67
N ASN A 179 9.99 -18.96 -21.35
CA ASN A 179 11.39 -19.09 -20.95
C ASN A 179 11.79 -17.78 -20.25
N PRO A 180 12.07 -17.77 -18.94
CA PRO A 180 12.42 -16.55 -18.21
C PRO A 180 13.76 -15.93 -18.65
N HIS A 181 14.58 -16.65 -19.43
CA HIS A 181 15.83 -16.15 -20.00
C HIS A 181 15.68 -15.50 -21.38
N GLU A 182 14.48 -15.51 -21.95
CA GLU A 182 14.24 -14.98 -23.29
C GLU A 182 13.05 -13.99 -23.26
N PRO A 183 13.18 -12.78 -23.83
CA PRO A 183 12.11 -11.79 -23.81
C PRO A 183 10.83 -12.31 -24.46
N VAL A 184 9.70 -12.16 -23.76
CA VAL A 184 8.39 -12.64 -24.26
C VAL A 184 7.97 -11.89 -25.52
N GLN A 185 8.38 -10.62 -25.65
CA GLN A 185 8.06 -9.74 -26.78
C GLN A 185 8.72 -10.21 -28.09
N GLU A 186 9.78 -11.00 -27.99
CA GLU A 186 10.50 -11.56 -29.15
C GLU A 186 9.93 -12.91 -29.60
N ARG A 187 8.95 -13.46 -28.86
CA ARG A 187 8.33 -14.74 -29.18
C ARG A 187 7.22 -14.60 -30.22
N SER A 188 7.23 -15.50 -31.19
CA SER A 188 6.20 -15.56 -32.22
C SER A 188 4.89 -16.11 -31.67
N ARG A 189 3.77 -15.79 -32.34
CA ARG A 189 2.47 -16.39 -32.02
C ARG A 189 2.46 -17.91 -32.20
N THR A 190 3.21 -18.41 -33.17
CA THR A 190 3.39 -19.85 -33.43
C THR A 190 4.01 -20.55 -32.22
N TYR A 191 5.05 -19.96 -31.62
CA TYR A 191 5.68 -20.52 -30.42
C TYR A 191 4.67 -20.83 -29.31
N PHE A 192 3.74 -19.91 -29.03
CA PHE A 192 2.71 -20.12 -28.01
C PHE A 192 1.61 -21.11 -28.44
N ASN A 193 1.22 -21.11 -29.72
CA ASN A 193 0.28 -22.10 -30.24
C ASN A 193 0.85 -23.52 -30.16
N ASP A 194 2.15 -23.70 -30.42
CA ASP A 194 2.82 -25.00 -30.33
C ASP A 194 2.77 -25.54 -28.89
N ARG A 195 2.89 -24.68 -27.87
CA ARG A 195 2.70 -25.08 -26.46
C ARG A 195 1.31 -25.62 -26.17
N CYS A 196 0.27 -25.11 -26.82
CA CYS A 196 -1.07 -25.67 -26.70
C CYS A 196 -1.13 -27.08 -27.30
N MET A 197 -0.44 -27.29 -28.42
CA MET A 197 -0.44 -28.56 -29.15
C MET A 197 0.33 -29.67 -28.43
N ASP A 198 1.28 -29.33 -27.54
CA ASP A 198 2.00 -30.29 -26.69
C ASP A 198 1.05 -31.14 -25.83
N CYS A 199 -0.12 -30.58 -25.43
CA CYS A 199 -1.16 -31.30 -24.69
C CYS A 199 -2.41 -31.59 -25.53
N HIS A 200 -2.71 -30.75 -26.53
CA HIS A 200 -3.91 -30.86 -27.36
C HIS A 200 -3.59 -31.48 -28.73
N ALA A 201 -3.28 -32.77 -28.74
CA ALA A 201 -3.12 -33.51 -29.99
C ALA A 201 -4.37 -33.40 -30.88
N THR A 202 -4.16 -33.32 -32.20
CA THR A 202 -5.22 -33.07 -33.21
C THR A 202 -6.41 -34.02 -33.08
N GLU A 203 -6.14 -35.29 -32.76
CA GLU A 203 -7.15 -36.36 -32.64
C GLU A 203 -8.06 -36.19 -31.42
N SER A 204 -7.59 -35.49 -30.38
CA SER A 204 -8.34 -35.25 -29.15
C SER A 204 -9.27 -34.04 -29.26
N LEU A 205 -8.94 -33.06 -30.12
CA LEU A 205 -9.69 -31.81 -30.28
C LEU A 205 -11.02 -32.00 -31.03
N THR A 206 -11.08 -32.91 -32.00
CA THR A 206 -12.30 -33.23 -32.76
C THR A 206 -13.34 -33.97 -31.92
N VAL A 207 -12.90 -34.80 -30.96
CA VAL A 207 -13.77 -35.62 -30.10
C VAL A 207 -14.36 -34.82 -28.93
N LEU A 208 -13.60 -33.86 -28.38
CA LEU A 208 -13.98 -33.15 -27.14
C LEU A 208 -15.01 -32.03 -27.32
N GLN A 209 -15.20 -31.45 -28.51
CA GLN A 209 -15.95 -30.19 -28.63
C GLN A 209 -17.15 -30.16 -29.59
N LYS A 210 -17.36 -31.14 -30.49
CA LYS A 210 -18.37 -31.02 -31.57
C LYS A 210 -18.29 -29.68 -32.34
N VAL A 211 -17.08 -29.11 -32.50
CA VAL A 211 -16.87 -27.82 -33.18
C VAL A 211 -16.21 -28.09 -34.54
N THR A 212 -16.83 -27.57 -35.60
CA THR A 212 -16.39 -27.74 -37.01
C THR A 212 -15.24 -26.81 -37.43
N ASP A 213 -14.95 -25.77 -36.63
CA ASP A 213 -14.03 -24.67 -37.00
C ASP A 213 -12.67 -24.69 -36.28
N HIS A 214 -12.39 -25.69 -35.44
CA HIS A 214 -11.05 -25.84 -34.85
C HIS A 214 -10.14 -26.56 -35.85
N SER A 215 -9.14 -25.84 -36.38
CA SER A 215 -8.05 -26.45 -37.12
C SER A 215 -6.80 -26.56 -36.27
N ASN A 216 -6.04 -27.60 -36.53
CA ASN A 216 -4.71 -27.90 -36.00
C ASN A 216 -3.61 -26.94 -36.53
N LYS A 217 -3.98 -25.95 -37.35
CA LYS A 217 -3.17 -24.77 -37.69
C LYS A 217 -3.78 -23.47 -37.16
N GLY A 218 -4.75 -23.59 -36.25
CA GLY A 218 -5.53 -22.47 -35.74
C GLY A 218 -4.72 -21.57 -34.82
N ASP A 219 -5.14 -20.30 -34.74
CA ASP A 219 -4.58 -19.33 -33.81
C ASP A 219 -5.26 -19.46 -32.43
N CYS A 220 -4.80 -20.42 -31.63
CA CYS A 220 -5.32 -20.70 -30.28
C CYS A 220 -5.21 -19.46 -29.39
N VAL A 221 -4.06 -18.77 -29.44
CA VAL A 221 -3.76 -17.59 -28.63
C VAL A 221 -4.77 -16.48 -28.87
N HIS A 222 -5.16 -16.20 -30.13
CA HIS A 222 -6.13 -15.15 -30.44
C HIS A 222 -7.48 -15.36 -29.74
N CYS A 223 -7.94 -16.60 -29.67
CA CYS A 223 -9.24 -16.93 -29.09
C CYS A 223 -9.18 -17.14 -27.58
N HIS A 224 -8.13 -17.79 -27.06
CA HIS A 224 -8.06 -18.29 -25.69
C HIS A 224 -7.18 -17.44 -24.76
N MET A 225 -6.20 -16.72 -25.30
CA MET A 225 -5.27 -15.86 -24.55
C MET A 225 -5.50 -14.41 -24.91
N LYS A 226 -6.73 -13.95 -24.66
CA LYS A 226 -7.12 -12.58 -24.95
C LYS A 226 -6.47 -11.61 -23.97
N GLN A 227 -6.11 -10.45 -24.49
CA GLN A 227 -5.66 -9.32 -23.69
C GLN A 227 -6.85 -8.51 -23.19
N GLY A 228 -6.76 -8.02 -21.96
CA GLY A 228 -7.65 -7.00 -21.43
C GLY A 228 -6.87 -5.77 -20.96
N ALA A 229 -7.59 -4.75 -20.51
CA ALA A 229 -7.02 -3.67 -19.70
C ALA A 229 -6.94 -4.09 -18.23
N THR A 230 -5.82 -3.82 -17.58
CA THR A 230 -5.70 -4.02 -16.12
C THR A 230 -6.51 -2.98 -15.39
N SER A 231 -7.16 -3.39 -14.31
CA SER A 231 -7.97 -2.49 -13.50
C SER A 231 -7.10 -1.52 -12.67
N ASP A 232 -5.92 -1.98 -12.24
CA ASP A 232 -5.03 -1.31 -11.28
C ASP A 232 -3.93 -0.44 -11.91
N ILE A 233 -3.66 -0.61 -13.21
CA ILE A 233 -2.64 0.14 -13.95
C ILE A 233 -3.23 0.70 -15.23
N LEU A 234 -3.17 2.03 -15.36
CA LEU A 234 -3.55 2.72 -16.58
C LEU A 234 -2.57 2.36 -17.71
N HIS A 235 -3.11 2.27 -18.92
CA HIS A 235 -2.33 2.22 -20.16
C HIS A 235 -1.48 0.96 -20.37
N VAL A 236 -1.73 -0.13 -19.65
CA VAL A 236 -1.09 -1.41 -19.91
C VAL A 236 -2.14 -2.48 -20.21
N ASN A 237 -1.86 -3.30 -21.21
CA ASN A 237 -2.68 -4.46 -21.55
C ASN A 237 -1.92 -5.74 -21.19
N PHE A 238 -2.58 -6.67 -20.51
CA PHE A 238 -2.00 -7.98 -20.21
C PHE A 238 -2.88 -9.11 -20.72
N THR A 239 -2.25 -10.24 -21.01
CA THR A 239 -2.91 -11.48 -21.38
C THR A 239 -3.52 -12.13 -20.14
N ASP A 240 -4.81 -12.45 -20.20
CA ASP A 240 -5.52 -13.13 -19.14
C ASP A 240 -5.05 -14.59 -18.99
N HIS A 241 -4.35 -14.89 -17.90
CA HIS A 241 -3.83 -16.24 -17.64
C HIS A 241 -4.90 -17.25 -17.21
N TRP A 242 -6.18 -16.86 -17.14
CA TRP A 242 -7.29 -17.81 -17.00
C TRP A 242 -7.46 -18.68 -18.27
N ILE A 243 -6.97 -18.24 -19.43
CA ILE A 243 -6.98 -19.00 -20.71
C ILE A 243 -8.41 -19.43 -21.09
N ARG A 244 -9.22 -18.47 -21.56
CA ARG A 244 -10.64 -18.71 -21.88
C ARG A 244 -11.11 -17.91 -23.08
N LYS A 245 -12.10 -18.48 -23.79
CA LYS A 245 -12.64 -17.89 -25.02
C LYS A 245 -13.39 -16.58 -24.80
N LYS A 246 -14.18 -16.52 -23.72
CA LYS A 246 -14.99 -15.36 -23.36
C LYS A 246 -14.37 -14.66 -22.17
N ILE A 247 -14.00 -13.40 -22.37
CA ILE A 247 -13.66 -12.47 -21.31
C ILE A 247 -14.78 -11.44 -21.29
N ASP A 248 -15.49 -11.36 -20.17
CA ASP A 248 -16.43 -10.29 -19.92
C ASP A 248 -15.60 -9.04 -19.65
N LYS A 249 -15.47 -8.15 -20.64
CA LYS A 249 -14.78 -6.88 -20.44
C LYS A 249 -15.65 -6.00 -19.56
N LEU A 250 -15.08 -5.51 -18.47
CA LEU A 250 -15.75 -4.53 -17.61
C LEU A 250 -15.92 -3.23 -18.40
N SER A 251 -17.12 -2.64 -18.35
CA SER A 251 -17.31 -1.24 -18.69
C SER A 251 -16.54 -0.35 -17.70
N GLU A 252 -16.29 0.90 -18.08
CA GLU A 252 -15.65 1.89 -17.21
C GLU A 252 -16.41 2.01 -15.87
N LYS A 253 -17.75 2.08 -15.92
CA LYS A 253 -18.60 2.11 -14.73
C LYS A 253 -18.48 0.87 -13.85
N GLU A 254 -18.41 -0.33 -14.44
CA GLU A 254 -18.23 -1.58 -13.67
C GLU A 254 -16.83 -1.66 -13.06
N SER A 255 -15.81 -1.18 -13.77
CA SER A 255 -14.45 -1.04 -13.24
C SER A 255 -14.44 -0.07 -12.06
N ASP A 256 -15.06 1.10 -12.20
CA ASP A 256 -15.15 2.11 -11.14
C ASP A 256 -15.91 1.60 -9.92
N ALA A 257 -17.00 0.86 -10.11
CA ALA A 257 -17.77 0.25 -9.01
C ALA A 257 -16.97 -0.83 -8.26
N LEU A 258 -16.17 -1.63 -8.97
CA LEU A 258 -15.25 -2.58 -8.35
C LEU A 258 -14.16 -1.87 -7.55
N PHE A 259 -13.75 -0.67 -7.96
CA PHE A 259 -12.78 0.13 -7.21
C PHE A 259 -13.35 0.90 -6.05
N SER A 260 -14.56 1.44 -6.17
CA SER A 260 -15.25 2.13 -5.08
C SER A 260 -15.63 1.19 -3.95
N ARG A 261 -15.62 -0.14 -4.20
CA ARG A 261 -15.86 -1.20 -3.21
C ARG A 261 -17.15 -0.93 -2.42
N GLU A 262 -18.24 -0.63 -3.14
CA GLU A 262 -19.58 -0.42 -2.57
C GLU A 262 -20.06 -1.59 -1.68
N THR A 263 -19.49 -2.79 -1.89
CA THR A 263 -19.72 -3.95 -1.03
C THR A 263 -18.44 -4.38 -0.34
N VAL A 264 -18.59 -4.78 0.92
CA VAL A 264 -17.50 -5.29 1.75
C VAL A 264 -16.92 -6.55 1.12
N LEU A 265 -15.64 -6.46 0.75
CA LEU A 265 -14.91 -7.55 0.13
C LEU A 265 -14.73 -8.72 1.10
N LYS A 266 -14.89 -9.94 0.58
CA LYS A 266 -14.57 -11.16 1.31
C LYS A 266 -13.21 -11.67 0.85
N LEU A 267 -12.28 -11.80 1.78
CA LEU A 267 -10.96 -12.36 1.54
C LEU A 267 -11.00 -13.90 1.66
N ARG A 268 -10.38 -14.57 0.68
CA ARG A 268 -10.14 -16.01 0.62
C ARG A 268 -8.63 -16.26 0.63
N ASP A 269 -8.19 -17.22 1.43
CA ASP A 269 -6.81 -17.70 1.39
C ASP A 269 -6.59 -18.45 0.06
N PHE A 270 -5.57 -18.05 -0.69
CA PHE A 270 -5.20 -18.69 -1.95
C PHE A 270 -4.70 -20.13 -1.76
N PHE A 271 -3.92 -20.38 -0.70
CA PHE A 271 -3.32 -21.69 -0.44
C PHE A 271 -4.23 -22.63 0.37
N GLU A 272 -5.39 -22.12 0.82
CA GLU A 272 -6.39 -22.87 1.62
C GLU A 272 -5.78 -23.54 2.85
N GLU A 273 -5.03 -22.75 3.63
CA GLU A 273 -4.26 -23.28 4.75
C GLU A 273 -5.16 -23.63 5.95
N GLY A 274 -4.83 -24.73 6.61
CA GLY A 274 -5.56 -25.27 7.76
C GLY A 274 -4.80 -25.25 9.08
N ASP A 275 -3.70 -24.50 9.18
CA ASP A 275 -2.95 -24.39 10.43
C ASP A 275 -3.66 -23.49 11.47
N PRO A 276 -3.36 -23.65 12.77
CA PRO A 276 -4.02 -22.91 13.85
C PRO A 276 -3.97 -21.38 13.72
N ALA A 277 -2.94 -20.83 13.08
CA ALA A 277 -2.78 -19.38 12.92
C ALA A 277 -3.45 -18.83 11.65
N ALA A 278 -4.09 -19.66 10.82
CA ALA A 278 -4.75 -19.23 9.57
C ALA A 278 -5.85 -18.20 9.83
N ILE A 279 -6.65 -18.39 10.88
CA ILE A 279 -7.71 -17.44 11.27
C ILE A 279 -7.11 -16.09 11.69
N ILE A 280 -6.01 -16.10 12.45
CA ILE A 280 -5.30 -14.88 12.86
C ILE A 280 -4.81 -14.13 11.62
N ARG A 281 -4.12 -14.80 10.69
CA ARG A 281 -3.61 -14.16 9.46
C ARG A 281 -4.74 -13.57 8.61
N LYS A 282 -5.91 -14.21 8.57
CA LYS A 282 -7.09 -13.67 7.91
C LYS A 282 -7.61 -12.40 8.61
N GLY A 283 -7.58 -12.37 9.94
CA GLY A 283 -7.87 -11.18 10.72
C GLY A 283 -6.88 -10.03 10.45
N ILE A 284 -5.57 -10.31 10.46
CA ILE A 284 -4.51 -9.36 10.10
C ILE A 284 -4.77 -8.79 8.69
N ALA A 285 -5.15 -9.64 7.74
CA ALA A 285 -5.40 -9.22 6.37
C ALA A 285 -6.55 -8.20 6.26
N TYR A 286 -7.62 -8.34 7.05
CA TYR A 286 -8.70 -7.34 7.08
C TYR A 286 -8.27 -6.01 7.70
N THR A 287 -7.48 -6.04 8.79
CA THR A 287 -6.91 -4.81 9.36
C THR A 287 -6.05 -4.09 8.33
N ASN A 288 -5.13 -4.81 7.68
CA ASN A 288 -4.24 -4.25 6.66
C ASN A 288 -5.01 -3.75 5.42
N TYR A 289 -6.08 -4.45 5.02
CA TYR A 289 -6.94 -4.01 3.92
C TYR A 289 -7.64 -2.69 4.25
N TYR A 290 -8.13 -2.53 5.49
CA TYR A 290 -8.71 -1.27 5.94
C TYR A 290 -7.72 -0.11 5.86
N GLU A 291 -6.51 -0.30 6.40
CA GLU A 291 -5.50 0.76 6.47
C GLU A 291 -4.92 1.15 5.12
N THR A 292 -4.84 0.22 4.16
CA THR A 292 -4.07 0.43 2.92
C THR A 292 -4.92 0.48 1.66
N ARG A 293 -6.14 -0.06 1.67
CA ARG A 293 -6.97 -0.20 0.46
C ARG A 293 -8.34 0.45 0.57
N HIS A 294 -9.04 0.29 1.70
CA HIS A 294 -10.41 0.81 1.83
C HIS A 294 -10.88 0.98 3.28
N SER A 295 -11.27 2.20 3.66
CA SER A 295 -11.60 2.56 5.04
C SER A 295 -13.06 2.28 5.45
N GLU A 296 -13.62 1.12 5.09
CA GLU A 296 -14.98 0.72 5.50
C GLU A 296 -14.96 0.05 6.89
N PRO A 297 -15.66 0.59 7.91
CA PRO A 297 -15.62 0.07 9.28
C PRO A 297 -15.95 -1.42 9.43
N ALA A 298 -16.75 -2.00 8.54
CA ALA A 298 -17.08 -3.42 8.56
C ALA A 298 -15.85 -4.35 8.46
N TYR A 299 -14.76 -3.92 7.80
CA TYR A 299 -13.52 -4.69 7.76
C TYR A 299 -12.89 -4.85 9.14
N LEU A 300 -12.88 -3.78 9.95
CA LEU A 300 -12.34 -3.81 11.31
C LEU A 300 -13.17 -4.70 12.23
N VAL A 301 -14.50 -4.66 12.10
CA VAL A 301 -15.40 -5.56 12.87
C VAL A 301 -15.06 -7.02 12.58
N ARG A 302 -14.88 -7.37 11.30
CA ARG A 302 -14.51 -8.74 10.90
C ARG A 302 -13.10 -9.12 11.35
N ALA A 303 -12.16 -8.19 11.27
CA ALA A 303 -10.79 -8.40 11.75
C ALA A 303 -10.77 -8.74 13.23
N ILE A 304 -11.45 -7.96 14.07
CA ILE A 304 -11.51 -8.16 15.53
C ILE A 304 -12.08 -9.54 15.86
N ILE A 305 -13.22 -9.93 15.28
CA ILE A 305 -13.83 -11.25 15.54
C ILE A 305 -12.85 -12.39 15.23
N LEU A 306 -12.20 -12.33 14.07
CA LEU A 306 -11.25 -13.37 13.65
C LEU A 306 -10.00 -13.38 14.55
N LEU A 307 -9.47 -12.22 14.89
CA LEU A 307 -8.28 -12.10 15.73
C LEU A 307 -8.56 -12.57 17.16
N GLU A 308 -9.67 -12.16 17.78
CA GLU A 308 -10.07 -12.62 19.11
C GLU A 308 -10.28 -14.14 19.15
N GLN A 309 -10.91 -14.71 18.11
CA GLN A 309 -11.08 -16.16 18.00
C GLN A 309 -9.72 -16.86 17.86
N GLY A 310 -8.91 -16.46 16.87
CA GLY A 310 -7.64 -17.13 16.60
C GLY A 310 -6.64 -17.01 17.74
N LEU A 311 -6.63 -15.88 18.47
CA LEU A 311 -5.75 -15.67 19.62
C LEU A 311 -6.16 -16.48 20.86
N GLN A 312 -7.37 -17.06 20.90
CA GLN A 312 -7.70 -18.07 21.91
C GLN A 312 -6.96 -19.37 21.63
N ASP A 313 -6.83 -19.74 20.36
CA ASP A 313 -6.15 -20.98 19.92
C ASP A 313 -4.62 -20.82 19.89
N VAL A 314 -4.13 -19.62 19.55
CA VAL A 314 -2.69 -19.29 19.48
C VAL A 314 -2.38 -18.03 20.31
N PRO A 315 -2.34 -18.14 21.65
CA PRO A 315 -2.27 -16.99 22.58
C PRO A 315 -0.91 -16.28 22.68
N GLU A 316 0.08 -16.71 21.90
CA GLU A 316 1.41 -16.10 21.82
C GLU A 316 1.71 -15.54 20.43
N HIS A 317 0.66 -15.27 19.63
CA HIS A 317 0.84 -14.70 18.29
C HIS A 317 0.99 -13.17 18.32
N LEU A 318 2.25 -12.71 18.28
CA LEU A 318 2.62 -11.29 18.33
C LEU A 318 1.88 -10.42 17.31
N ASP A 319 1.98 -10.75 16.01
CA ASP A 319 1.38 -9.92 14.94
C ASP A 319 -0.16 -9.87 15.03
N GLY A 320 -0.76 -10.91 15.62
CA GLY A 320 -2.20 -11.00 15.82
C GLY A 320 -2.66 -10.01 16.88
N TYR A 321 -1.97 -9.94 18.01
CA TYR A 321 -2.24 -8.91 19.02
C TYR A 321 -1.96 -7.50 18.51
N TYR A 322 -0.91 -7.32 17.71
CA TYR A 322 -0.62 -6.00 17.11
C TYR A 322 -1.74 -5.57 16.16
N ALA A 323 -2.18 -6.44 15.24
CA ALA A 323 -3.29 -6.14 14.34
C ALA A 323 -4.63 -5.95 15.08
N LEU A 324 -4.83 -6.65 16.20
CA LEU A 324 -6.03 -6.49 17.04
C LEU A 324 -6.01 -5.12 17.73
N ALA A 325 -4.86 -4.73 18.28
CA ALA A 325 -4.67 -3.42 18.88
C ALA A 325 -4.88 -2.29 17.86
N ARG A 326 -4.32 -2.43 16.65
CA ARG A 326 -4.58 -1.52 15.52
C ARG A 326 -6.06 -1.41 15.20
N ALA A 327 -6.76 -2.54 15.08
CA ALA A 327 -8.18 -2.56 14.76
C ALA A 327 -9.05 -1.89 15.84
N PHE A 328 -8.75 -2.12 17.13
CA PHE A 328 -9.41 -1.41 18.24
C PHE A 328 -9.14 0.09 18.20
N GLN A 329 -7.89 0.50 18.01
CA GLN A 329 -7.52 1.91 17.93
C GLN A 329 -8.23 2.62 16.77
N LEU A 330 -8.32 1.99 15.60
CA LEU A 330 -9.03 2.55 14.44
C LEU A 330 -10.56 2.61 14.64
N GLN A 331 -11.10 1.86 15.61
CA GLN A 331 -12.50 1.98 16.05
C GLN A 331 -12.71 2.95 17.22
N GLY A 332 -11.65 3.63 17.70
CA GLY A 332 -11.71 4.50 18.88
C GLY A 332 -11.88 3.75 20.21
N LYS A 333 -11.52 2.46 20.24
CA LYS A 333 -11.61 1.60 21.44
C LYS A 333 -10.28 1.58 22.18
N ASP A 334 -9.86 2.75 22.67
CA ASP A 334 -8.49 3.00 23.09
C ASP A 334 -8.04 2.14 24.29
N GLN A 335 -8.92 1.87 25.24
CA GLN A 335 -8.61 0.98 26.37
C GLN A 335 -8.31 -0.46 25.91
N GLN A 336 -9.09 -0.98 24.94
CA GLN A 336 -8.89 -2.31 24.39
C GLN A 336 -7.63 -2.36 23.53
N ALA A 337 -7.37 -1.30 22.75
CA ALA A 337 -6.14 -1.14 21.98
C ALA A 337 -4.90 -1.15 22.89
N ALA A 338 -4.91 -0.36 23.96
CA ALA A 338 -3.82 -0.30 24.93
C ALA A 338 -3.54 -1.68 25.54
N ALA A 339 -4.58 -2.42 25.97
CA ALA A 339 -4.43 -3.76 26.54
C ALA A 339 -3.79 -4.75 25.53
N ALA A 340 -4.24 -4.73 24.27
CA ALA A 340 -3.68 -5.58 23.23
C ALA A 340 -2.22 -5.20 22.88
N TYR A 341 -1.88 -3.90 22.84
CA TYR A 341 -0.49 -3.46 22.68
C TYR A 341 0.40 -3.87 23.86
N GLN A 342 -0.09 -3.81 25.10
CA GLN A 342 0.68 -4.31 26.24
C GLN A 342 0.96 -5.81 26.13
N ARG A 343 0.03 -6.58 25.56
CA ARG A 343 0.28 -7.99 25.26
C ARG A 343 1.38 -8.15 24.22
N VAL A 344 1.43 -7.33 23.18
CA VAL A 344 2.56 -7.31 22.23
C VAL A 344 3.88 -7.05 22.96
N LEU A 345 3.96 -6.02 23.82
CA LEU A 345 5.19 -5.71 24.57
C LEU A 345 5.58 -6.79 25.58
N SER A 346 4.62 -7.59 26.07
CA SER A 346 4.92 -8.76 26.91
C SER A 346 5.56 -9.91 26.15
N LEU A 347 5.25 -10.03 24.84
CA LEU A 347 5.81 -11.05 23.95
C LEU A 347 7.14 -10.58 23.35
N ASP A 348 7.22 -9.30 22.99
CA ASP A 348 8.41 -8.64 22.46
C ASP A 348 8.58 -7.22 23.05
N PRO A 349 9.43 -7.07 24.08
CA PRO A 349 9.76 -5.78 24.69
C PRO A 349 10.56 -4.82 23.78
N THR A 350 10.90 -5.22 22.56
CA THR A 350 11.65 -4.44 21.57
C THR A 350 10.83 -4.04 20.35
N HIS A 351 9.51 -4.31 20.35
CA HIS A 351 8.63 -3.97 19.24
C HIS A 351 8.41 -2.44 19.10
N MET A 352 9.25 -1.77 18.30
CA MET A 352 9.26 -0.31 18.12
C MET A 352 7.88 0.24 17.74
N TRP A 353 7.21 -0.38 16.77
CA TRP A 353 5.91 0.09 16.30
C TRP A 353 4.84 0.09 17.40
N THR A 354 4.91 -0.82 18.37
CA THR A 354 3.95 -0.81 19.50
C THR A 354 4.19 0.38 20.41
N TYR A 355 5.45 0.70 20.71
CA TYR A 355 5.79 1.90 21.46
C TYR A 355 5.32 3.18 20.74
N TYR A 356 5.53 3.24 19.42
CA TYR A 356 5.03 4.35 18.61
C TYR A 356 3.49 4.48 18.69
N GLN A 357 2.74 3.38 18.54
CA GLN A 357 1.28 3.45 18.58
C GLN A 357 0.72 3.75 19.97
N LEU A 358 1.30 3.20 21.04
CA LEU A 358 0.95 3.56 22.42
C LEU A 358 1.25 5.03 22.71
N GLY A 359 2.38 5.55 22.21
CA GLY A 359 2.70 6.96 22.25
C GLY A 359 1.59 7.83 21.66
N ARG A 360 1.18 7.51 20.43
CA ARG A 360 0.08 8.21 19.75
C ARG A 360 -1.26 8.07 20.46
N LEU A 361 -1.53 6.92 21.06
CA LEU A 361 -2.76 6.65 21.78
C LEU A 361 -2.90 7.52 23.04
N TYR A 362 -1.81 7.76 23.75
CA TYR A 362 -1.79 8.54 24.98
C TYR A 362 -1.49 10.03 24.78
N LEU A 363 -1.39 10.50 23.53
CA LEU A 363 -0.93 11.85 23.21
C LEU A 363 -1.75 12.93 23.94
N ASP A 364 -3.08 12.84 23.89
CA ASP A 364 -3.97 13.85 24.46
C ASP A 364 -4.33 13.54 25.94
N GLU A 365 -4.54 12.28 26.29
CA GLU A 365 -5.03 11.89 27.62
C GLU A 365 -3.94 11.84 28.70
N ALA A 366 -2.70 11.50 28.32
CA ALA A 366 -1.59 11.29 29.25
C ALA A 366 -0.24 11.59 28.56
N PRO A 367 0.05 12.87 28.27
CA PRO A 367 1.18 13.27 27.43
C PRO A 367 2.54 12.84 28.01
N GLU A 368 2.71 12.76 29.33
CA GLU A 368 3.96 12.26 29.94
C GLU A 368 4.19 10.77 29.62
N ARG A 369 3.11 9.97 29.56
CA ARG A 369 3.19 8.57 29.12
C ARG A 369 3.51 8.51 27.63
N SER A 370 2.92 9.39 26.83
CA SER A 370 3.21 9.50 25.39
C SER A 370 4.70 9.76 25.15
N VAL A 371 5.27 10.77 25.81
CA VAL A 371 6.71 11.10 25.80
C VAL A 371 7.55 9.87 26.13
N ALA A 372 7.22 9.14 27.21
CA ALA A 372 7.98 7.95 27.62
C ALA A 372 7.97 6.83 26.56
N TYR A 373 6.79 6.54 25.97
CA TYR A 373 6.69 5.52 24.94
C TYR A 373 7.38 5.93 23.63
N LEU A 374 7.24 7.18 23.21
CA LEU A 374 7.88 7.69 21.99
C LEU A 374 9.39 7.78 22.15
N ALA A 375 9.90 8.15 23.33
CA ALA A 375 11.33 8.09 23.64
C ALA A 375 11.86 6.64 23.54
N ARG A 376 11.08 5.66 23.99
CA ARG A 376 11.45 4.23 23.83
C ARG A 376 11.44 3.80 22.36
N ALA A 377 10.48 4.26 21.57
CA ALA A 377 10.45 4.03 20.12
C ALA A 377 11.68 4.64 19.41
N ILE A 378 12.06 5.88 19.77
CA ILE A 378 13.28 6.55 19.26
C ILE A 378 14.54 5.77 19.64
N HIS A 379 14.62 5.25 20.86
CA HIS A 379 15.77 4.45 21.29
C HIS A 379 15.93 3.17 20.46
N LEU A 380 14.81 2.56 20.04
CA LEU A 380 14.81 1.35 19.21
C LEU A 380 15.09 1.67 17.73
N ASN A 381 14.62 2.80 17.22
CA ASN A 381 14.99 3.32 15.90
C ASN A 381 15.09 4.85 15.92
N PRO A 382 16.31 5.42 15.94
CA PRO A 382 16.53 6.87 15.99
C PRO A 382 16.39 7.56 14.63
N ASP A 383 16.18 6.82 13.55
CA ASP A 383 16.15 7.31 12.17
C ASP A 383 14.75 7.28 11.54
N ASN A 384 13.70 7.16 12.38
CA ASN A 384 12.32 7.25 11.94
C ASN A 384 11.74 8.67 12.14
N PRO A 385 11.54 9.47 11.07
CA PRO A 385 11.08 10.85 11.18
C PRO A 385 9.67 10.98 11.77
N LYS A 386 8.80 9.98 11.55
CA LYS A 386 7.43 10.00 12.08
C LYS A 386 7.42 9.95 13.60
N VAL A 387 8.27 9.09 14.18
CA VAL A 387 8.38 8.96 15.64
C VAL A 387 8.88 10.28 16.26
N TRP A 388 9.88 10.92 15.65
CA TRP A 388 10.37 12.24 16.10
C TRP A 388 9.29 13.33 16.04
N LYS A 389 8.46 13.35 14.99
CA LYS A 389 7.34 14.30 14.91
C LYS A 389 6.33 14.06 16.02
N GLU A 390 5.87 12.82 16.21
CA GLU A 390 4.93 12.52 17.30
C GLU A 390 5.54 12.80 18.68
N TYR A 391 6.85 12.58 18.86
CA TYR A 391 7.56 12.91 20.09
C TYR A 391 7.56 14.42 20.35
N GLY A 392 7.79 15.22 19.31
CA GLY A 392 7.64 16.68 19.39
C GLY A 392 6.23 17.10 19.77
N ASP A 393 5.20 16.47 19.17
CA ASP A 393 3.80 16.73 19.53
C ASP A 393 3.54 16.43 21.02
N ALA A 394 4.06 15.31 21.54
CA ALA A 394 3.91 14.94 22.95
C ALA A 394 4.64 15.92 23.89
N LEU A 395 5.83 16.39 23.50
CA LEU A 395 6.59 17.37 24.29
C LEU A 395 5.85 18.71 24.40
N LEU A 396 5.14 19.13 23.35
CA LEU A 396 4.31 20.34 23.39
C LEU A 396 3.16 20.21 24.39
N PHE A 397 2.51 19.05 24.48
CA PHE A 397 1.48 18.82 25.49
C PHE A 397 2.04 18.83 26.91
N THR A 398 3.33 18.54 27.09
CA THR A 398 4.05 18.71 28.36
C THR A 398 4.73 20.08 28.51
N GLU A 399 4.40 21.04 27.65
CA GLU A 399 4.95 22.42 27.64
C GLU A 399 6.47 22.53 27.38
N ASP A 400 7.15 21.46 26.95
CA ASP A 400 8.56 21.49 26.52
C ASP A 400 8.69 21.94 25.05
N VAL A 401 8.52 23.25 24.85
CA VAL A 401 8.57 23.89 23.53
C VAL A 401 9.95 23.75 22.87
N ALA A 402 11.03 23.84 23.66
CA ALA A 402 12.39 23.74 23.13
C ALA A 402 12.73 22.32 22.67
N GLY A 403 12.35 21.32 23.46
CA GLY A 403 12.46 19.91 23.11
C GLY A 403 11.64 19.57 21.87
N ALA A 404 10.41 20.06 21.79
CA ALA A 404 9.55 19.86 20.62
C ALA A 404 10.16 20.42 19.33
N LYS A 405 10.67 21.66 19.36
CA LYS A 405 11.37 22.27 18.21
C LYS A 405 12.53 21.38 17.75
N THR A 406 13.37 20.93 18.68
CA THR A 406 14.50 20.03 18.40
C THR A 406 14.04 18.72 17.76
N ALA A 407 12.95 18.14 18.25
CA ALA A 407 12.38 16.91 17.71
C ALA A 407 11.87 17.09 16.28
N TYR A 408 11.18 18.19 15.98
CA TYR A 408 10.73 18.49 14.60
C TYR A 408 11.89 18.75 13.64
N GLU A 409 12.92 19.48 14.09
CA GLU A 409 14.15 19.68 13.31
C GLU A 409 14.87 18.35 13.02
N ARG A 410 14.89 17.43 13.99
CA ARG A 410 15.42 16.07 13.78
C ARG A 410 14.57 15.28 12.78
N ALA A 411 13.25 15.38 12.83
CA ALA A 411 12.37 14.75 11.84
C ALA A 411 12.67 15.26 10.42
N LEU A 412 12.88 16.57 10.25
CA LEU A 412 13.23 17.19 8.96
C LEU A 412 14.65 16.87 8.49
N ALA A 413 15.60 16.67 9.41
CA ALA A 413 16.95 16.21 9.06
C ALA A 413 16.94 14.77 8.52
N LEU A 414 15.99 13.95 8.97
CA LEU A 414 15.80 12.58 8.50
C LEU A 414 14.97 12.50 7.21
N ASP A 415 13.99 13.40 7.05
CA ASP A 415 13.16 13.53 5.85
C ASP A 415 12.84 15.01 5.56
N SER A 416 13.58 15.59 4.62
CA SER A 416 13.41 16.98 4.21
C SER A 416 12.09 17.26 3.48
N PHE A 417 11.34 16.23 3.10
CA PHE A 417 10.04 16.33 2.42
C PHE A 417 8.86 16.21 3.39
N PHE A 418 9.12 16.11 4.71
CA PHE A 418 8.07 15.84 5.69
C PHE A 418 7.21 17.09 6.01
N ALA A 419 6.18 17.32 5.19
CA ALA A 419 5.28 18.48 5.28
C ALA A 419 4.72 18.73 6.69
N SER A 420 4.35 17.67 7.40
CA SER A 420 3.77 17.75 8.75
C SER A 420 4.72 18.38 9.76
N ALA A 421 6.02 18.09 9.68
CA ALA A 421 7.02 18.65 10.58
C ALA A 421 7.26 20.15 10.31
N TYR A 422 7.23 20.57 9.05
CA TYR A 422 7.23 22.01 8.72
C TYR A 422 5.99 22.71 9.26
N ASN A 423 4.80 22.10 9.15
CA ASN A 423 3.59 22.67 9.73
C ASN A 423 3.72 22.87 11.25
N ARG A 424 4.22 21.86 11.97
CA ARG A 424 4.44 21.96 13.42
C ARG A 424 5.44 23.05 13.81
N LEU A 425 6.55 23.18 13.09
CA LEU A 425 7.49 24.30 13.31
C LEU A 425 6.82 25.65 13.04
N GLY A 426 5.97 25.75 12.01
CA GLY A 426 5.20 26.96 11.75
C GLY A 426 4.24 27.31 12.88
N GLU A 427 3.55 26.31 13.46
CA GLU A 427 2.68 26.48 14.62
C GLU A 427 3.46 27.00 15.84
N LEU A 428 4.69 26.52 16.06
CA LEU A 428 5.54 27.04 17.14
C LEU A 428 5.94 28.49 16.94
N GLU A 429 6.43 28.86 15.76
CA GLU A 429 6.80 30.25 15.45
C GLU A 429 5.58 31.18 15.58
N PHE A 430 4.40 30.71 15.17
CA PHE A 430 3.15 31.47 15.23
C PHE A 430 2.66 31.68 16.67
N TYR A 431 2.47 30.60 17.45
CA TYR A 431 1.82 30.67 18.76
C TYR A 431 2.78 31.02 19.90
N GLN A 432 4.04 30.58 19.84
CA GLN A 432 4.98 30.76 20.96
C GLN A 432 5.87 31.99 20.79
N HIS A 433 6.28 32.31 19.56
CA HIS A 433 7.18 33.44 19.30
C HIS A 433 6.48 34.66 18.69
N ASN A 434 5.23 34.50 18.24
CA ASN A 434 4.50 35.52 17.48
C ASN A 434 5.29 36.01 16.25
N ASP A 435 6.14 35.14 15.68
CA ASP A 435 6.92 35.43 14.48
C ASP A 435 6.12 34.96 13.24
N LEU A 436 5.24 35.84 12.78
CA LEU A 436 4.38 35.59 11.63
C LEU A 436 5.18 35.32 10.35
N GLN A 437 6.39 35.89 10.21
CA GLN A 437 7.21 35.71 9.02
C GLN A 437 7.87 34.33 9.00
N ALA A 438 8.43 33.90 10.13
CA ALA A 438 8.99 32.55 10.27
C ALA A 438 7.90 31.49 10.15
N ALA A 439 6.73 31.71 10.76
CA ALA A 439 5.56 30.85 10.64
C ALA A 439 5.11 30.69 9.18
N ALA A 440 4.90 31.79 8.46
CA ALA A 440 4.51 31.77 7.05
C ALA A 440 5.54 31.05 6.17
N THR A 441 6.83 31.21 6.48
CA THR A 441 7.92 30.50 5.77
C THR A 441 7.80 28.99 5.95
N ASN A 442 7.59 28.52 7.17
CA ASN A 442 7.45 27.10 7.47
C ASN A 442 6.15 26.51 6.90
N PHE A 443 5.01 27.19 7.02
CA PHE A 443 3.77 26.73 6.38
C PHE A 443 3.88 26.69 4.86
N SER A 444 4.57 27.67 4.25
CA SER A 444 4.85 27.68 2.81
C SER A 444 5.70 26.48 2.40
N LYS A 445 6.73 26.12 3.18
CA LYS A 445 7.50 24.88 2.96
C LYS A 445 6.63 23.64 3.09
N ALA A 446 5.73 23.58 4.09
CA ALA A 446 4.80 22.46 4.24
C ALA A 446 3.94 22.27 2.98
N ILE A 447 3.36 23.34 2.43
CA ILE A 447 2.55 23.25 1.20
C ILE A 447 3.39 23.09 -0.07
N GLN A 448 4.68 23.41 -0.05
CA GLN A 448 5.59 23.08 -1.15
C GLN A 448 5.81 21.56 -1.24
N GLN A 449 5.93 20.87 -0.10
CA GLN A 449 6.09 19.42 -0.05
C GLN A 449 4.76 18.68 -0.24
N ASN A 450 3.69 19.19 0.37
CA ASN A 450 2.33 18.69 0.18
C ASN A 450 1.35 19.85 -0.09
N PRO A 451 1.06 20.16 -1.37
CA PRO A 451 0.14 21.24 -1.76
C PRO A 451 -1.28 21.15 -1.19
N ASP A 452 -1.68 19.97 -0.72
CA ASP A 452 -2.99 19.66 -0.18
C ASP A 452 -2.96 19.56 1.37
N HIS A 453 -1.89 20.01 2.02
CA HIS A 453 -1.77 19.96 3.48
C HIS A 453 -2.75 20.94 4.15
N THR A 454 -3.94 20.45 4.45
CA THR A 454 -5.10 21.22 4.94
C THR A 454 -4.76 22.17 6.09
N LEU A 455 -4.08 21.69 7.13
CA LEU A 455 -3.74 22.51 8.29
C LEU A 455 -2.75 23.65 7.96
N ALA A 456 -1.80 23.41 7.05
CA ALA A 456 -0.81 24.42 6.67
C ALA A 456 -1.45 25.49 5.78
N LEU A 457 -2.35 25.09 4.90
CA LEU A 457 -3.18 26.02 4.12
C LEU A 457 -4.08 26.86 5.03
N HIS A 458 -4.74 26.24 6.00
CA HIS A 458 -5.55 26.96 6.98
C HIS A 458 -4.72 27.96 7.78
N ASN A 459 -3.54 27.57 8.25
CA ASN A 459 -2.64 28.46 9.00
C ASN A 459 -2.13 29.63 8.13
N LEU A 460 -1.83 29.40 6.85
CA LEU A 460 -1.52 30.47 5.89
C LEU A 460 -2.71 31.41 5.64
N ALA A 461 -3.94 30.86 5.57
CA ALA A 461 -5.14 31.67 5.45
C ALA A 461 -5.30 32.61 6.66
N ASN A 462 -5.08 32.09 7.88
CA ASN A 462 -5.12 32.89 9.09
C ASN A 462 -4.08 34.02 9.07
N ILE A 463 -2.82 33.73 8.69
CA ILE A 463 -1.78 34.77 8.53
C ILE A 463 -2.18 35.80 7.48
N ALA A 464 -2.76 35.38 6.36
CA ALA A 464 -3.22 36.29 5.31
C ALA A 464 -4.33 37.23 5.81
N ILE A 465 -5.27 36.72 6.62
CA ILE A 465 -6.29 37.55 7.31
C ILE A 465 -5.63 38.58 8.23
N PHE A 466 -4.66 38.16 9.06
CA PHE A 466 -3.92 39.08 9.93
C PHE A 466 -3.22 40.20 9.15
N ASN A 467 -2.69 39.88 7.97
CA ASN A 467 -2.05 40.84 7.06
C ASN A 467 -3.05 41.63 6.20
N LYS A 468 -4.36 41.38 6.32
CA LYS A 468 -5.43 41.95 5.47
C LYS A 468 -5.30 41.62 3.98
N ASP A 469 -4.60 40.55 3.65
CA ASP A 469 -4.53 40.01 2.29
C ASP A 469 -5.70 39.03 2.07
N LEU A 470 -6.88 39.61 1.82
CA LEU A 470 -8.11 38.84 1.66
C LEU A 470 -8.09 37.92 0.43
N ASP A 471 -7.32 38.26 -0.61
CA ASP A 471 -7.20 37.46 -1.82
C ASP A 471 -6.46 36.15 -1.55
N GLN A 472 -5.32 36.21 -0.85
CA GLN A 472 -4.60 35.01 -0.44
C GLN A 472 -5.38 34.19 0.58
N ALA A 473 -6.01 34.84 1.56
CA ALA A 473 -6.84 34.14 2.53
C ALA A 473 -7.95 33.32 1.86
N GLU A 474 -8.67 33.92 0.91
CA GLU A 474 -9.69 33.23 0.13
C GLU A 474 -9.10 32.08 -0.70
N ASN A 475 -7.96 32.29 -1.36
CA ASN A 475 -7.30 31.24 -2.15
C ASN A 475 -6.99 30.01 -1.29
N TYR A 476 -6.34 30.21 -0.13
CA TYR A 476 -5.97 29.13 0.76
C TYR A 476 -7.20 28.43 1.35
N SER A 477 -8.23 29.17 1.80
CA SER A 477 -9.47 28.56 2.32
C SER A 477 -10.23 27.77 1.25
N ARG A 478 -10.26 28.23 0.00
CA ARG A 478 -10.85 27.45 -1.12
C ARG A 478 -10.07 26.17 -1.40
N ARG A 479 -8.74 26.22 -1.33
CA ARG A 479 -7.89 25.02 -1.48
C ARG A 479 -8.12 24.02 -0.35
N VAL A 480 -8.30 24.48 0.89
CA VAL A 480 -8.70 23.62 2.01
C VAL A 480 -10.00 22.90 1.68
N LEU A 481 -11.05 23.62 1.25
CA LEU A 481 -12.35 23.01 0.94
C LEU A 481 -12.34 22.09 -0.30
N ALA A 482 -11.39 22.27 -1.21
CA ALA A 482 -11.20 21.35 -2.33
C ALA A 482 -10.63 19.99 -1.89
N VAL A 483 -9.87 19.97 -0.79
CA VAL A 483 -9.28 18.74 -0.21
C VAL A 483 -10.23 18.13 0.82
N ASP A 484 -10.75 18.95 1.73
CA ASP A 484 -11.66 18.58 2.81
C ASP A 484 -12.90 19.49 2.78
N PRO A 485 -13.98 19.07 2.09
CA PRO A 485 -15.22 19.83 2.02
C PRO A 485 -15.95 20.00 3.36
N GLU A 486 -15.57 19.24 4.40
CA GLU A 486 -16.17 19.28 5.74
C GLU A 486 -15.35 20.14 6.71
N PHE A 487 -14.24 20.75 6.27
CA PHE A 487 -13.42 21.65 7.10
C PHE A 487 -14.14 22.97 7.41
N SER A 488 -14.93 22.96 8.48
CA SER A 488 -15.85 24.03 8.90
C SER A 488 -15.21 25.42 8.97
N ALA A 489 -14.01 25.52 9.55
CA ALA A 489 -13.32 26.80 9.78
C ALA A 489 -13.05 27.59 8.47
N SER A 490 -12.90 26.92 7.32
CA SER A 490 -12.73 27.58 6.03
C SER A 490 -14.02 28.25 5.55
N TYR A 491 -15.20 27.70 5.86
CA TYR A 491 -16.47 28.38 5.55
C TYR A 491 -16.65 29.65 6.38
N GLY A 492 -16.25 29.64 7.66
CA GLY A 492 -16.28 30.84 8.51
C GLY A 492 -15.33 31.93 8.00
N THR A 493 -14.13 31.54 7.56
CA THR A 493 -13.17 32.44 6.92
C THR A 493 -13.74 33.07 5.66
N LEU A 494 -14.28 32.25 4.75
CA LEU A 494 -14.85 32.72 3.49
C LEU A 494 -16.09 33.60 3.71
N ALA A 495 -16.94 33.30 4.69
CA ALA A 495 -18.06 34.15 5.06
C ALA A 495 -17.58 35.55 5.51
N SER A 496 -16.57 35.60 6.39
CA SER A 496 -16.00 36.86 6.87
C SER A 496 -15.40 37.69 5.72
N ILE A 497 -14.66 37.05 4.80
CA ILE A 497 -14.11 37.70 3.60
C ILE A 497 -15.23 38.23 2.69
N SER A 498 -16.28 37.44 2.44
CA SER A 498 -17.43 37.87 1.64
C SER A 498 -18.14 39.07 2.27
N ARG A 499 -18.26 39.10 3.59
CA ARG A 499 -18.83 40.24 4.32
C ARG A 499 -18.02 41.52 4.11
N GLU A 500 -16.71 41.46 4.31
CA GLU A 500 -15.82 42.62 4.14
C GLU A 500 -15.86 43.18 2.70
N ARG A 501 -16.17 42.34 1.71
CA ARG A 501 -16.32 42.71 0.31
C ARG A 501 -17.74 43.12 -0.09
N GLY A 502 -18.69 43.12 0.84
CA GLY A 502 -20.11 43.42 0.55
C GLY A 502 -20.81 42.35 -0.29
N GLN A 503 -20.29 41.11 -0.32
CA GLN A 503 -20.81 39.99 -1.09
C GLN A 503 -21.79 39.14 -0.26
N PHE A 504 -22.86 39.78 0.23
CA PHE A 504 -23.78 39.22 1.22
C PHE A 504 -24.45 37.90 0.80
N SER A 505 -24.79 37.73 -0.48
CA SER A 505 -25.35 36.45 -0.98
C SER A 505 -24.37 35.28 -0.84
N GLN A 506 -23.07 35.54 -1.03
CA GLN A 506 -22.03 34.53 -0.92
C GLN A 506 -21.70 34.23 0.55
N GLU A 507 -21.72 35.25 1.40
CA GLU A 507 -21.62 35.12 2.86
C GLU A 507 -22.72 34.20 3.39
N GLU A 508 -23.99 34.42 2.99
CA GLU A 508 -25.12 33.59 3.41
C GLU A 508 -24.91 32.10 3.07
N ILE A 509 -24.45 31.80 1.85
CA ILE A 509 -24.17 30.41 1.42
C ILE A 509 -23.14 29.76 2.33
N TYR A 510 -22.04 30.46 2.64
CA TYR A 510 -20.99 29.94 3.49
C TYR A 510 -21.42 29.79 4.95
N LEU A 511 -22.16 30.75 5.51
CA LEU A 511 -22.71 30.64 6.86
C LEU A 511 -23.67 29.47 7.00
N ARG A 512 -24.54 29.25 6.00
CA ARG A 512 -25.44 28.08 5.99
C ARG A 512 -24.69 26.76 5.95
N LYS A 513 -23.59 26.67 5.19
CA LYS A 513 -22.71 25.50 5.17
C LYS A 513 -22.00 25.29 6.50
N LEU A 514 -21.45 26.35 7.09
CA LEU A 514 -20.84 26.31 8.42
C LEU A 514 -21.83 25.84 9.48
N ILE A 515 -23.06 26.39 9.52
CA ILE A 515 -24.11 25.99 10.47
C ILE A 515 -24.56 24.55 10.24
N ALA A 516 -24.57 24.07 8.99
CA ALA A 516 -24.90 22.67 8.72
C ALA A 516 -23.84 21.69 9.31
N LEU A 517 -22.57 22.07 9.28
CA LEU A 517 -21.46 21.31 9.87
C LEU A 517 -21.36 21.50 11.40
N GLU A 518 -21.63 22.72 11.88
CA GLU A 518 -21.58 23.13 13.28
C GLU A 518 -22.89 23.84 13.69
N PRO A 519 -23.97 23.10 14.01
CA PRO A 519 -25.28 23.69 14.30
C PRO A 519 -25.29 24.66 15.50
N ASN A 520 -24.29 24.54 16.38
CA ASN A 520 -24.18 25.35 17.60
C ASN A 520 -23.18 26.51 17.48
N ASN A 521 -22.66 26.81 16.28
CA ASN A 521 -21.73 27.92 16.08
C ASN A 521 -22.47 29.27 16.26
N GLN A 522 -22.34 29.86 17.46
CA GLN A 522 -23.07 31.07 17.85
C GLN A 522 -22.71 32.28 16.98
N GLN A 523 -21.43 32.41 16.61
CA GLN A 523 -20.97 33.50 15.75
C GLN A 523 -21.62 33.43 14.37
N ALA A 524 -21.64 32.25 13.76
CA ALA A 524 -22.26 32.06 12.45
C ALA A 524 -23.78 32.34 12.47
N LEU A 525 -24.47 31.91 13.53
CA LEU A 525 -25.90 32.18 13.73
C LEU A 525 -26.21 33.68 13.88
N LEU A 526 -25.34 34.43 14.57
CA LEU A 526 -25.48 35.87 14.72
C LEU A 526 -25.26 36.60 13.39
N MET A 527 -24.16 36.29 12.69
CA MET A 527 -23.86 36.88 11.37
C MET A 527 -24.99 36.62 10.36
N LEU A 528 -25.56 35.41 10.37
CA LEU A 528 -26.67 35.06 9.49
C LEU A 528 -27.96 35.83 9.85
N ARG A 529 -28.22 36.13 11.12
CA ARG A 529 -29.37 36.97 11.51
C ARG A 529 -29.18 38.40 11.05
N GLU A 530 -27.99 38.97 11.21
CA GLU A 530 -27.69 40.34 10.77
C GLU A 530 -27.93 40.51 9.27
N LEU A 531 -27.53 39.54 8.44
CA LEU A 531 -27.81 39.52 7.00
C LEU A 531 -29.29 39.52 6.63
N ASN A 532 -30.15 38.92 7.46
CA ASN A 532 -31.59 38.87 7.21
C ASN A 532 -32.32 40.16 7.66
N HIS A 533 -31.60 41.08 8.31
CA HIS A 533 -32.13 42.35 8.82
C HIS A 533 -31.63 43.58 8.04
N GLU A 534 -30.68 43.41 7.12
CA GLU A 534 -30.28 44.39 6.10
C GLU A 534 -31.06 44.16 4.79
#